data_AF-A0A370GH75-F1
#
_entry.id   AF-A0A370GH75-F1
#
_cell.length_a   1.000
_cell.length_b   1.000
_cell.length_c   1.000
_cell.angle_alpha   90.00
_cell.angle_beta   90.00
_cell.angle_gamma   90.00
#
_symmetry.space_group_name_H-M   'P 1'
#
loop_
_entity.id
_entity.type
_entity.pdbx_description
1 polymer ?
#
loop_
_entity_poly.entity_id
_entity_poly.type
_entity_poly.pdbx_seq_one_letter_code
_entity_poly.pdbx_strand_id
1 'polypeptide(L)'
;MVIYEVNLNVSHEIYDDYYKWLLEHIKAMLKLDGFKKAEIGLIKGEEDDGKKHIRVNYLVDSYNHLKQYLTHDAPAMRVEGLQKFGDKFSASRRIIVSPIVLESAVS
;
A
#
# COMPACT_ATOMS: atom_id res chain seq x y z
N MET A 1 14.53 -4.97 -8.98
CA MET A 1 13.13 -5.07 -8.54
C MET A 1 13.05 -5.15 -7.03
N VAL A 2 12.05 -4.51 -6.43
CA VAL A 2 11.74 -4.55 -4.99
C VAL A 2 10.23 -4.65 -4.80
N ILE A 3 9.80 -5.21 -3.67
CA ILE A 3 8.42 -5.08 -3.21
C ILE A 3 8.38 -4.05 -2.09
N TYR A 4 7.52 -3.05 -2.24
CA TYR A 4 7.19 -2.12 -1.19
C TYR A 4 5.83 -2.53 -0.60
N GLU A 5 5.87 -3.10 0.60
CA GLU A 5 4.67 -3.55 1.31
C GLU A 5 4.21 -2.45 2.28
N VAL A 6 2.90 -2.19 2.27
CA VAL A 6 2.20 -1.29 3.19
C VAL A 6 1.11 -2.08 3.89
N ASN A 7 1.18 -2.16 5.22
CA ASN A 7 0.12 -2.71 6.05
C ASN A 7 -0.65 -1.56 6.68
N LEU A 8 -1.98 -1.59 6.54
CA LEU A 8 -2.89 -0.54 6.98
C LEU A 8 -3.87 -1.13 8.00
N ASN A 9 -4.03 -0.44 9.11
CA ASN A 9 -5.07 -0.76 10.10
C ASN A 9 -6.06 0.39 10.08
N VAL A 10 -7.32 0.12 9.74
CA VAL A 10 -8.33 1.15 9.46
C VAL A 10 -9.55 0.91 10.34
N SER A 11 -9.97 1.92 11.11
CA SER A 11 -11.19 1.84 11.92
C SER A 11 -12.41 1.46 11.05
N HIS A 12 -13.26 0.58 11.57
CA HIS A 12 -14.51 0.19 10.91
C HIS A 12 -15.38 1.39 10.52
N GLU A 13 -15.36 2.45 11.33
CA GLU A 13 -16.15 3.67 11.12
C GLU A 13 -15.88 4.35 9.76
N ILE A 14 -14.62 4.32 9.30
CA ILE A 14 -14.21 5.01 8.06
C ILE A 14 -13.87 4.05 6.93
N TYR A 15 -14.05 2.74 7.15
CA TYR A 15 -13.47 1.72 6.25
C TYR A 15 -13.93 1.89 4.81
N ASP A 16 -15.23 2.05 4.56
CA ASP A 16 -15.75 2.10 3.19
C ASP A 16 -15.21 3.31 2.40
N ASP A 17 -15.13 4.47 3.04
CA ASP A 17 -14.63 5.68 2.40
C ASP A 17 -13.10 5.68 2.29
N TYR A 18 -12.42 5.14 3.29
CA TYR A 18 -10.98 4.91 3.25
C TYR A 18 -10.62 3.95 2.12
N TYR A 19 -11.34 2.84 1.96
CA TYR A 19 -11.07 1.84 0.94
C TYR A 19 -11.29 2.40 -0.47
N LYS A 20 -12.38 3.16 -0.70
CA LYS A 20 -12.61 3.87 -1.97
C LYS A 20 -11.45 4.83 -2.29
N TRP A 21 -11.04 5.63 -1.31
CA TRP A 21 -9.90 6.54 -1.49
C TRP A 21 -8.59 5.79 -1.73
N LEU A 22 -8.35 4.70 -1.00
CA LEU A 22 -7.14 3.87 -1.14
C LEU A 22 -7.00 3.30 -2.55
N LEU A 23 -8.09 2.90 -3.19
CA LEU A 23 -8.05 2.43 -4.59
C LEU A 23 -7.61 3.54 -5.55
N GLU A 24 -8.09 4.77 -5.38
CA GLU A 24 -7.65 5.91 -6.19
C GLU A 24 -6.20 6.30 -5.88
N HIS A 25 -5.81 6.23 -4.61
CA HIS A 25 -4.42 6.43 -4.18
C HIS A 25 -3.47 5.40 -4.82
N ILE A 26 -3.85 4.12 -4.84
CA ILE A 26 -3.09 3.05 -5.51
C ILE A 26 -2.97 3.33 -7.01
N LYS A 27 -4.05 3.77 -7.67
CA LYS A 27 -3.99 4.15 -9.09
C LYS A 27 -3.04 5.32 -9.33
N ALA A 28 -2.98 6.31 -8.44
CA ALA A 28 -2.02 7.40 -8.52
C ALA A 28 -0.58 6.91 -8.34
N MET A 29 -0.34 6.02 -7.37
CA MET A 29 0.95 5.36 -7.16
C MET A 29 1.44 4.61 -8.41
N LEU A 30 0.54 3.90 -9.10
CA LEU A 30 0.86 3.15 -10.32
C LEU A 30 1.18 4.04 -11.54
N LYS A 31 0.93 5.35 -11.46
CA LYS A 31 1.37 6.31 -12.49
C LYS A 31 2.80 6.80 -12.28
N LEU A 32 3.38 6.56 -11.11
CA LEU A 32 4.74 6.97 -10.79
C LEU A 32 5.75 6.07 -11.50
N ASP A 33 6.92 6.64 -11.81
CA ASP A 33 7.95 5.92 -12.53
C ASP A 33 8.45 4.70 -11.74
N GLY A 34 8.67 3.61 -12.45
CA GLY A 34 9.07 2.32 -11.89
C GLY A 34 8.00 1.53 -11.12
N PHE A 35 6.82 2.07 -10.80
CA PHE A 35 5.73 1.30 -10.18
C PHE A 35 4.98 0.49 -11.24
N LYS A 36 4.94 -0.84 -11.11
CA LYS A 36 4.43 -1.74 -12.17
C LYS A 36 3.14 -2.46 -11.83
N LYS A 37 2.98 -2.86 -10.58
CA LYS A 37 1.85 -3.66 -10.13
C LYS A 37 1.54 -3.29 -8.69
N ALA A 38 0.26 -3.32 -8.34
CA ALA A 38 -0.19 -3.30 -6.97
C ALA A 38 -1.09 -4.52 -6.73
N GLU A 39 -0.90 -5.18 -5.59
CA GLU A 39 -1.78 -6.21 -5.07
C GLU A 39 -2.33 -5.74 -3.74
N ILE A 40 -3.65 -5.70 -3.61
CA ILE A 40 -4.34 -5.32 -2.38
C ILE A 40 -5.16 -6.50 -1.87
N GLY A 41 -5.20 -6.68 -0.55
CA GLY A 41 -6.04 -7.69 0.08
C GLY A 41 -6.35 -7.36 1.53
N LEU A 42 -7.47 -7.90 2.02
CA LEU A 42 -7.80 -7.91 3.44
C LEU A 42 -7.11 -9.06 4.13
N ILE A 43 -6.56 -8.80 5.31
CA ILE A 43 -5.97 -9.81 6.19
C ILE A 43 -7.09 -10.39 7.05
N LYS A 44 -7.35 -11.69 6.91
CA LYS A 44 -8.35 -12.41 7.70
C LYS A 44 -7.80 -12.73 9.09
N GLY A 45 -8.63 -12.59 10.11
CA GLY A 45 -8.33 -13.07 11.48
C GLY A 45 -7.72 -12.02 12.41
N GLU A 46 -7.59 -10.77 11.97
CA GLU A 46 -7.11 -9.66 12.82
C GLU A 46 -8.24 -8.69 13.26
N GLU A 47 -9.51 -9.00 12.96
CA GLU A 47 -10.64 -8.05 13.06
C GLU A 47 -11.20 -7.80 14.49
N ASP A 48 -10.61 -8.42 15.51
CA ASP A 48 -11.12 -8.37 16.89
C ASP A 48 -10.83 -7.03 17.60
N ASP A 49 -10.03 -6.14 16.98
CA ASP A 49 -9.66 -4.83 17.54
C ASP A 49 -10.55 -3.66 17.05
N GLY A 50 -11.63 -3.96 16.31
CA GLY A 50 -12.50 -2.95 15.72
C GLY A 50 -11.95 -2.29 14.46
N LYS A 51 -10.93 -2.88 13.83
CA LYS A 51 -10.33 -2.40 12.59
C LYS A 51 -10.35 -3.47 11.49
N LYS A 52 -10.30 -2.99 10.24
CA LYS A 52 -9.93 -3.81 9.08
C LYS A 52 -8.44 -3.68 8.81
N HIS A 53 -7.82 -4.82 8.56
CA HIS A 53 -6.40 -4.93 8.25
C HIS A 53 -6.23 -5.17 6.75
N ILE A 54 -5.52 -4.27 6.08
CA ILE A 54 -5.30 -4.30 4.64
C ILE A 54 -3.81 -4.39 4.39
N ARG A 55 -3.41 -5.24 3.43
CA ARG A 55 -2.05 -5.26 2.90
C ARG A 55 -2.05 -4.82 1.44
N VAL A 56 -1.13 -3.93 1.10
CA VAL A 56 -0.85 -3.50 -0.27
C VAL A 56 0.61 -3.78 -0.60
N ASN A 57 0.85 -4.56 -1.66
CA ASN A 57 2.18 -4.79 -2.21
C ASN A 57 2.33 -4.06 -3.52
N TYR A 58 3.34 -3.19 -3.61
CA TYR A 58 3.75 -2.57 -4.86
C TYR A 58 4.99 -3.26 -5.41
N LEU A 59 4.92 -3.74 -6.64
CA LEU A 59 6.08 -4.18 -7.39
C LEU A 59 6.74 -2.98 -8.06
N VAL A 60 8.01 -2.73 -7.73
CA VAL A 60 8.77 -1.59 -8.22
C VAL A 60 10.04 -2.05 -8.94
N ASP A 61 10.31 -1.49 -10.11
CA ASP A 61 11.42 -1.91 -11.00
C ASP A 61 12.78 -1.92 -10.32
N SER A 62 13.05 -0.92 -9.49
CA SER A 62 14.34 -0.76 -8.82
C SER A 62 14.18 -0.11 -7.46
N TYR A 63 15.17 -0.33 -6.60
CA TYR A 63 15.26 0.39 -5.33
C TYR A 63 15.43 1.91 -5.56
N ASN A 64 16.04 2.32 -6.68
CA ASN A 64 16.21 3.74 -7.00
C ASN A 64 14.88 4.44 -7.30
N HIS A 65 13.99 3.80 -8.08
CA HIS A 65 12.63 4.33 -8.31
C HIS A 65 11.85 4.43 -7.00
N LEU A 66 11.94 3.40 -6.13
CA LEU A 66 11.31 3.47 -4.81
C LEU A 66 11.88 4.61 -3.97
N LYS A 67 13.20 4.85 -4.01
CA LYS A 67 13.85 5.95 -3.28
C LYS A 67 13.39 7.31 -3.78
N GLN A 68 13.23 7.48 -5.09
CA GLN A 68 12.68 8.72 -5.68
C GLN A 68 11.27 8.98 -5.14
N TYR A 69 10.38 7.99 -5.21
CA TYR A 69 9.05 8.08 -4.62
C TYR A 69 9.09 8.46 -3.13
N LEU A 70 9.90 7.77 -2.34
CA LEU A 70 10.00 8.01 -0.89
C LEU A 70 10.47 9.43 -0.56
N THR A 71 11.27 10.03 -1.43
CA THR A 71 11.86 11.36 -1.23
C THR A 71 10.95 12.48 -1.73
N HIS A 72 10.28 12.29 -2.87
CA HIS A 72 9.60 13.38 -3.57
C HIS A 72 8.07 13.32 -3.46
N ASP A 73 7.47 12.14 -3.68
CA ASP A 73 6.01 12.01 -3.80
C ASP A 73 5.37 11.56 -2.48
N ALA A 74 6.02 10.63 -1.77
CA ALA A 74 5.48 10.00 -0.57
C ALA A 74 5.09 11.00 0.54
N PRO A 75 5.84 12.09 0.82
CA PRO A 75 5.42 13.05 1.84
C PRO A 75 4.06 13.68 1.54
N ALA A 76 3.87 14.20 0.32
CA ALA A 76 2.63 14.85 -0.09
C ALA A 76 1.44 13.86 -0.12
N MET A 77 1.65 12.69 -0.70
CA MET A 77 0.61 11.65 -0.80
C MET A 77 0.18 11.12 0.57
N ARG A 78 1.08 11.06 1.55
CA ARG A 78 0.75 10.64 2.93
C ARG A 78 -0.03 11.72 3.69
N VAL A 79 0.33 12.99 3.50
CA VAL A 79 -0.37 14.12 4.11
C VAL A 79 -1.83 14.15 3.67
N GLU A 80 -2.13 13.87 2.40
CA GLU A 80 -3.52 13.79 1.91
C GLU A 80 -4.36 12.78 2.70
N GLY A 81 -3.82 11.58 2.96
CA GLY A 81 -4.51 10.56 3.76
C GLY A 81 -4.73 11.00 5.21
N LEU A 82 -3.72 11.62 5.82
CA LEU A 82 -3.83 12.17 7.18
C LEU A 82 -4.86 13.30 7.27
N GLN A 83 -4.93 14.17 6.27
CA GLN A 83 -5.91 15.26 6.21
C GLN A 83 -7.35 14.73 6.08
N LYS A 84 -7.55 13.63 5.33
CA LYS A 84 -8.87 13.04 5.11
C LYS A 84 -9.36 12.19 6.29
N PHE A 85 -8.46 11.44 6.94
CA PHE A 85 -8.86 10.37 7.87
C PHE A 85 -8.27 10.51 9.27
N GLY A 86 -7.40 11.50 9.51
CA GLY A 86 -6.83 11.79 10.82
C GLY A 86 -6.10 10.59 11.43
N ASP A 87 -6.43 10.30 12.68
CA ASP A 87 -5.89 9.22 13.51
C ASP A 87 -6.68 7.91 13.41
N LYS A 88 -7.73 7.85 12.56
CA LYS A 88 -8.60 6.67 12.41
C LYS A 88 -7.99 5.55 11.56
N PHE A 89 -6.74 5.73 11.11
CA PHE A 89 -5.96 4.68 10.48
C PHE A 89 -4.48 4.77 10.88
N SER A 90 -3.76 3.66 10.74
CA SER A 90 -2.30 3.62 10.84
C SER A 90 -1.71 2.83 9.69
N ALA A 91 -0.43 3.09 9.39
CA ALA A 91 0.27 2.46 8.28
C ALA A 91 1.70 2.08 8.69
N SER A 92 2.05 0.80 8.56
CA SER A 92 3.43 0.31 8.66
C SER A 92 3.94 -0.14 7.28
N ARG A 93 5.24 -0.05 7.06
CA ARG A 93 5.85 -0.21 5.73
C ARG A 93 7.12 -1.03 5.85
N ARG A 94 7.38 -1.89 4.86
CA ARG A 94 8.66 -2.58 4.72
C ARG A 94 9.06 -2.72 3.26
N ILE A 95 10.35 -2.90 3.03
CA ILE A 95 10.93 -3.08 1.71
C ILE A 95 11.51 -4.48 1.64
N ILE A 96 11.10 -5.24 0.64
CA ILE A 96 11.61 -6.58 0.34
C ILE A 96 12.50 -6.44 -0.90
N VAL A 97 13.78 -6.72 -0.74
CA VAL A 97 14.79 -6.66 -1.80
C VAL A 97 15.03 -8.04 -2.39
N SER A 98 15.39 -8.07 -3.68
CA SER A 98 15.63 -9.31 -4.45
C SER A 98 14.49 -10.34 -4.33
N PRO A 99 13.21 -9.96 -4.50
CA PRO A 99 12.11 -10.90 -4.41
C PRO A 99 12.17 -11.89 -5.57
N ILE A 100 11.95 -13.17 -5.26
CA ILE A 100 11.76 -14.24 -6.26
C ILE A 100 10.27 -14.55 -6.28
N VAL A 101 9.62 -14.35 -7.43
CA VAL A 101 8.23 -14.75 -7.66
C VAL A 101 8.26 -16.07 -8.43
N LEU A 102 7.68 -17.11 -7.83
CA LEU A 102 7.51 -18.41 -8.47
C LEU A 102 6.03 -18.53 -8.84
N GLU A 103 5.73 -18.69 -10.12
CA GLU A 103 4.38 -18.94 -10.61
C GLU A 103 4.25 -20.45 -10.87
N SER A 104 3.12 -21.05 -10.51
CA SER A 104 2.87 -22.45 -10.89
C SER A 104 2.59 -22.50 -12.39
N ALA A 105 3.24 -23.43 -13.09
CA ALA A 105 2.86 -23.79 -14.45
C ALA A 105 1.56 -24.62 -14.42
N VAL A 106 0.42 -24.00 -14.11
CA VAL A 106 -0.88 -24.66 -14.25
C VAL A 106 -1.78 -23.72 -15.03
N SER A 107 -2.05 -24.15 -16.27
CA SER A 107 -2.99 -23.58 -17.23
C SER A 107 -4.43 -23.80 -16.82
#